data_AF-A0AA37NJN7-F1
#
_entry.id   AF-A0AA37NJN7-F1
#
_cell.length_a   1.000
_cell.length_b   1.000
_cell.length_c   1.000
_cell.angle_alpha   90.00
_cell.angle_beta   90.00
_cell.angle_gamma   90.00
#
_symmetry.space_group_name_H-M   'P 1'
#
loop_
_entity.id
_entity.type
_entity.pdbx_description
1 polymer ?
#
loop_
_entity_poly.entity_id
_entity_poly.type
_entity_poly.pdbx_seq_one_letter_code
_entity_poly.pdbx_strand_id
1 'polypeptide(L)'
;MVKNHLPKAYGQKVSNIQLITPIQKGVVGAANLNMALQSALNTSRLALNRGGYSLRQSDLVMQLRINYNMDIFSSDLGYVEHGSFI
;
A
#
# COMPACT_ATOMS: atom_id res chain seq x y z
N MET A 1 -15.27 -6.75 2.48
CA MET A 1 -14.57 -8.05 2.62
C MET A 1 -13.24 -7.89 3.36
N VAL A 2 -12.26 -7.14 2.84
CA VAL A 2 -10.91 -7.08 3.45
C VAL A 2 -10.87 -6.39 4.82
N LYS A 3 -11.64 -5.32 5.04
CA LYS A 3 -11.64 -4.58 6.31
C LYS A 3 -12.13 -5.38 7.52
N ASN A 4 -13.12 -6.25 7.32
CA ASN A 4 -13.85 -6.89 8.42
C ASN A 4 -13.89 -8.43 8.34
N HIS A 5 -13.87 -9.03 7.15
CA HIS A 5 -14.07 -10.47 6.98
C HIS A 5 -12.77 -11.25 7.15
N LEU A 6 -11.70 -10.86 6.45
CA LEU A 6 -10.41 -11.55 6.55
C LEU A 6 -9.80 -11.46 7.96
N PRO A 7 -9.79 -10.29 8.64
CA PRO A 7 -9.32 -10.21 10.02
C PRO A 7 -10.06 -11.13 10.97
N LYS A 8 -11.39 -11.23 10.83
CA LYS A 8 -12.22 -12.10 11.66
C LYS A 8 -12.01 -13.59 11.35
N ALA A 9 -11.93 -13.94 10.06
CA ALA A 9 -11.75 -15.32 9.63
C ALA A 9 -10.39 -15.90 10.06
N TYR A 10 -9.34 -15.08 10.04
CA TYR A 10 -7.98 -15.51 10.37
C TYR A 10 -7.52 -15.10 11.77
N GLY A 11 -8.33 -14.33 12.52
CA GLY A 11 -7.95 -13.83 13.85
C GLY A 11 -6.75 -12.87 13.82
N GLN A 12 -6.50 -12.20 12.71
CA GLN A 12 -5.31 -11.36 12.47
C GLN A 12 -5.69 -9.90 12.27
N LYS A 13 -4.78 -8.98 12.60
CA LYS A 13 -4.92 -7.57 12.23
C LYS A 13 -4.83 -7.43 10.70
N VAL A 14 -5.52 -6.45 10.13
CA VAL A 14 -5.44 -6.16 8.67
C VAL A 14 -3.98 -5.96 8.22
N SER A 15 -3.16 -5.32 9.05
CA SER A 15 -1.73 -5.09 8.81
C SER A 15 -0.89 -6.37 8.65
N ASN A 16 -1.40 -7.52 9.12
CA ASN A 16 -0.70 -8.80 9.08
C ASN A 16 -1.15 -9.67 7.89
N ILE A 17 -2.04 -9.17 7.03
CA ILE A 17 -2.60 -9.91 5.91
C ILE A 17 -2.06 -9.32 4.62
N GLN A 18 -1.26 -10.10 3.90
CA GLN A 18 -0.76 -9.74 2.58
C GLN A 18 -1.64 -10.31 1.48
N LEU A 19 -1.98 -9.48 0.50
CA LEU A 19 -2.70 -9.88 -0.71
C LEU A 19 -1.73 -9.94 -1.89
N ILE A 20 -1.76 -11.03 -2.64
CA ILE A 20 -0.89 -11.27 -3.79
C ILE A 20 -1.76 -11.58 -5.01
N THR A 21 -1.38 -11.05 -6.17
CA THR A 21 -2.02 -11.33 -7.46
C THR A 21 -0.94 -11.51 -8.51
N PRO A 22 -1.10 -12.45 -9.47
CA PRO A 22 -0.08 -12.73 -10.48
C PRO A 22 0.05 -11.60 -11.52
N ILE A 23 -0.90 -10.66 -11.56
CA ILE A 23 -0.96 -9.62 -12.59
C ILE A 23 -0.91 -8.21 -11.97
N GLN A 24 -0.17 -7.31 -12.62
CA GLN A 24 -0.05 -5.91 -12.16
C GLN A 24 -1.28 -5.07 -12.55
N LYS A 25 -1.81 -5.29 -13.76
CA LYS A 25 -2.85 -4.47 -14.39
C LYS A 25 -4.17 -5.25 -14.53
N GLY A 26 -5.25 -4.52 -14.78
CA GLY A 26 -6.61 -5.06 -14.95
C GLY A 26 -7.42 -5.06 -13.66
N VAL A 27 -8.68 -5.48 -13.75
CA VAL A 27 -9.67 -5.42 -12.65
C VAL A 27 -9.22 -6.20 -11.40
N VAL A 28 -8.50 -7.31 -11.61
CA VAL A 28 -7.96 -8.15 -10.53
C VAL A 28 -6.45 -7.98 -10.33
N GLY A 29 -5.86 -6.95 -10.93
CA GLY A 29 -4.43 -6.65 -10.82
C GLY A 29 -4.06 -5.86 -9.58
N ALA A 30 -2.78 -5.93 -9.21
CA ALA A 30 -2.26 -5.34 -7.97
C ALA A 30 -2.53 -3.83 -7.88
N ALA A 31 -2.45 -3.12 -9.02
CA ALA A 31 -2.75 -1.69 -9.06
C ALA A 31 -4.20 -1.37 -8.65
N ASN A 32 -5.17 -2.15 -9.17
CA ASN A 32 -6.58 -1.94 -8.84
C ASN A 32 -6.89 -2.36 -7.40
N LEU A 33 -6.31 -3.46 -6.94
CA LEU A 33 -6.42 -3.91 -5.56
C LEU A 33 -5.88 -2.86 -4.60
N ASN A 34 -4.71 -2.29 -4.85
CA ASN A 34 -4.13 -1.24 -4.00
C ASN A 34 -5.04 -0.01 -3.89
N MET A 35 -5.62 0.46 -5.01
CA MET A 35 -6.57 1.58 -4.99
C MET A 35 -7.84 1.28 -4.17
N ALA A 36 -8.42 0.09 -4.37
CA ALA A 36 -9.61 -0.34 -3.65
C ALA A 36 -9.34 -0.51 -2.15
N LEU A 37 -8.18 -1.08 -1.79
CA LEU A 37 -7.74 -1.26 -0.42
C LEU A 37 -7.45 0.06 0.27
N GLN A 38 -6.69 0.96 -0.36
CA GLN A 38 -6.43 2.30 0.16
C GLN A 38 -7.75 3.03 0.44
N SER A 39 -8.70 2.99 -0.50
CA SER A 39 -10.00 3.64 -0.32
C SER A 39 -10.83 3.05 0.83
N ALA A 40 -10.73 1.74 1.07
CA ALA A 40 -11.49 1.05 2.11
C ALA A 40 -10.84 1.14 3.51
N LEU A 41 -9.50 1.15 3.56
CA LEU A 41 -8.72 1.03 4.79
C LEU A 41 -8.15 2.37 5.27
N ASN A 42 -7.73 3.25 4.34
CA ASN A 42 -7.15 4.55 4.67
C ASN A 42 -8.12 5.70 4.34
N THR A 43 -8.73 6.25 5.38
CA THR A 43 -9.68 7.38 5.30
C THR A 43 -9.02 8.75 5.39
N SER A 44 -7.68 8.82 5.39
CA SER A 44 -6.97 10.10 5.39
C SER A 44 -7.34 10.95 4.18
N ARG A 45 -7.55 12.25 4.41
CA ARG A 45 -7.77 13.25 3.34
C ARG A 45 -6.48 13.90 2.88
N LEU A 46 -5.39 13.71 3.64
CA LEU A 46 -4.07 14.23 3.29
C LEU A 46 -3.43 13.27 2.29
N ALA A 47 -3.30 13.74 1.05
CA ALA A 47 -2.80 12.96 -0.06
C ALA A 47 -1.84 13.78 -0.93
N LEU A 48 -0.77 13.15 -1.40
CA LEU A 48 0.10 13.65 -2.44
C LEU A 48 -0.22 12.94 -3.76
N ASN A 49 -0.58 13.71 -4.78
CA ASN A 49 -0.81 13.21 -6.12
C ASN A 49 0.45 13.39 -6.98
N ARG A 50 1.07 12.30 -7.42
CA ARG A 50 2.28 12.34 -8.28
C ARG A 50 2.33 11.15 -9.22
N GLY A 51 2.60 11.39 -10.51
CA GLY A 51 2.83 10.33 -11.49
C GLY A 51 1.67 9.34 -11.67
N GLY A 52 0.43 9.79 -11.46
CA GLY A 52 -0.77 8.94 -11.51
C GLY A 52 -1.08 8.17 -10.23
N TYR A 53 -0.28 8.34 -9.17
CA TYR A 53 -0.53 7.75 -7.85
C TYR A 53 -1.02 8.82 -6.87
N SER A 54 -1.94 8.42 -5.99
CA SER A 54 -2.38 9.19 -4.81
C SER A 54 -1.79 8.52 -3.58
N LEU A 55 -0.75 9.08 -2.99
CA LEU A 55 -0.14 8.60 -1.75
C LEU A 55 -0.78 9.31 -0.57
N ARG A 56 -1.55 8.59 0.25
CA ARG A 56 -2.20 9.14 1.44
C ARG A 56 -1.31 8.98 2.66
N GLN A 57 -1.43 9.89 3.61
CA GLN A 57 -0.77 9.75 4.90
C GLN A 57 -1.10 8.38 5.52
N SER A 58 -0.07 7.71 6.06
CA SER A 58 -0.13 6.38 6.65
C SER A 58 -0.37 5.23 5.67
N ASP A 59 -0.23 5.46 4.36
CA ASP A 59 -0.16 4.35 3.40
C ASP A 59 1.12 3.53 3.60
N LEU A 60 0.97 2.22 3.54
CA LEU A 60 2.09 1.29 3.42
C LEU A 60 2.55 1.28 1.95
N VAL A 61 3.80 1.65 1.71
CA VAL A 61 4.44 1.69 0.40
C VAL A 61 5.58 0.70 0.33
N MET A 62 5.92 0.29 -0.89
CA MET A 62 7.06 -0.57 -1.17
C MET A 62 7.96 0.09 -2.20
N GLN A 63 9.26 0.04 -1.98
CA GLN A 63 10.22 0.56 -2.93
C GLN A 63 10.36 -0.36 -4.15
N LEU A 64 10.22 0.23 -5.35
CA LEU A 64 10.29 -0.51 -6.61
C LEU A 64 11.71 -0.58 -7.20
N ARG A 65 12.61 0.32 -6.77
CA ARG A 65 13.98 0.44 -7.28
C ARG A 65 14.95 0.69 -6.15
N ILE A 66 16.10 0.01 -6.18
CA ILE A 66 17.14 0.20 -5.18
C ILE A 66 17.63 1.66 -5.17
N ASN A 67 17.79 2.23 -3.97
CA ASN A 67 18.44 3.51 -3.73
C ASN A 67 19.64 3.31 -2.81
N TYR A 68 20.82 3.25 -3.41
CA TYR A 68 22.08 3.03 -2.69
C TYR A 68 22.47 4.17 -1.75
N ASN A 69 22.06 5.42 -2.05
CA ASN A 69 22.40 6.56 -1.21
C ASN A 69 21.70 6.50 0.15
N MET A 70 20.54 5.82 0.19
CA MET A 70 19.72 5.69 1.40
C MET A 70 19.70 4.26 1.95
N ASP A 71 20.48 3.35 1.36
CA ASP A 71 20.51 1.91 1.70
C ASP A 71 19.12 1.25 1.66
N ILE A 72 18.30 1.61 0.66
CA ILE A 72 16.93 1.09 0.47
C ILE A 72 16.91 0.15 -0.73
N PHE A 73 16.41 -1.06 -0.53
CA PHE A 73 16.33 -2.11 -1.53
C PHE A 73 14.91 -2.26 -2.10
N SER A 74 14.83 -2.85 -3.29
CA SER A 74 13.56 -3.24 -3.88
C SER A 74 12.89 -4.31 -3.02
N SER A 75 11.68 -4.03 -2.54
CA SER A 75 10.88 -4.78 -1.54
C SER A 75 10.89 -4.21 -0.12
N ASP A 76 11.69 -3.18 0.16
CA ASP A 76 11.62 -2.51 1.44
C ASP A 76 10.27 -1.81 1.60
N LEU A 77 9.69 -1.98 2.78
CA LEU A 77 8.40 -1.42 3.16
C LEU A 77 8.61 -0.19 4.03
N GLY A 78 7.67 0.75 3.92
CA GLY A 78 7.47 1.72 4.98
C GLY A 78 6.23 2.56 4.78
N TYR A 79 6.11 3.62 5.55
CA TYR A 79 4.88 4.39 5.65
C TYR A 79 5.05 5.79 5.08
N VAL A 80 3.99 6.28 4.45
CA VAL A 80 3.90 7.69 4.06
C VAL A 80 3.71 8.54 5.30
N GLU A 81 4.72 9.32 5.65
CA GLU A 81 4.66 10.32 6.71
C GLU A 81 4.60 11.74 6.13
N HIS A 82 4.21 12.69 6.98
CA HIS A 82 4.09 14.08 6.56
C HIS A 82 5.49 14.66 6.27
N GLY A 83 5.72 15.09 5.02
CA GLY A 83 6.92 15.89 4.68
C GLY A 83 8.17 15.11 4.28
N SER A 84 8.18 13.78 4.26
CA SER A 84 9.29 12.99 3.71
C SER A 84 8.81 11.59 3.28
N PHE A 85 9.28 11.14 2.13
CA PHE A 85 9.14 9.75 1.68
C PHE A 85 10.53 9.14 1.72
N ILE A 86 10.66 8.03 2.46
CA ILE A 86 11.75 7.05 2.34
C ILE A 86 11.98 6.68 0.87
#